data_AF-A0AB36YZF4-F1
#
_entry.id   AF-A0AB36YZF4-F1
#
_cell.length_a   1.000
_cell.length_b   1.000
_cell.length_c   1.000
_cell.angle_alpha   90.00
_cell.angle_beta   90.00
_cell.angle_gamma   90.00
#
_symmetry.space_group_name_H-M   'P 1'
#
loop_
_entity.id
_entity.type
_entity.pdbx_description
1 polymer ?
#
loop_
_entity_poly.entity_id
_entity_poly.type
_entity_poly.pdbx_seq_one_letter_code
_entity_poly.pdbx_strand_id
1 'polypeptide(L)'
;MSTPLQPVITKAGLAAILRADNTGIAAQITHIALGTSGYTPSADQKSLVAQTAKYPIAGGERLSSTLLHLTALADGDRAFWVREIGFLLSDGTLLAVWSDSSTPLAYKSADTDLLLAYDLSLAALPADSVTIISNEAGLSLSLAGPLAAQAQALIAEQLRGLQRQDQLDQQDQWQRVAGEQISRLLLRMSEVEARQEADRNGLASAAVGNASAVIAEQLYGLQRQDQLDELAGSSRRAGAVLDNHAQRLLAAERRQDADREGLVSAVVCNAAALIALQTLVTQNTFGA
;
A
#
# COMPACT_ATOMS: atom_id res chain seq x y z
N MET A 1 47.43 -37.44 -19.54
CA MET A 1 48.51 -37.90 -20.45
C MET A 1 48.08 -37.57 -21.87
N SER A 2 48.45 -36.40 -22.39
CA SER A 2 48.19 -36.08 -23.81
C SER A 2 49.14 -36.92 -24.63
N THR A 3 48.63 -37.93 -25.33
CA THR A 3 49.39 -38.68 -26.32
C THR A 3 49.68 -37.76 -27.49
N PRO A 4 50.95 -37.43 -27.79
CA PRO A 4 51.27 -36.59 -28.93
C PRO A 4 50.85 -37.32 -30.20
N LEU A 5 50.00 -36.67 -31.01
CA LEU A 5 49.70 -37.16 -32.35
C LEU A 5 50.97 -36.99 -33.19
N GLN A 6 51.32 -38.02 -33.96
CA GLN A 6 52.41 -37.96 -34.92
C GLN A 6 51.82 -37.76 -36.32
N PRO A 7 51.59 -36.51 -36.76
CA PRO A 7 51.14 -36.25 -38.11
C PRO A 7 52.25 -36.51 -39.12
N VAL A 8 51.86 -36.94 -40.31
CA VAL A 8 52.77 -37.09 -41.45
C VAL A 8 52.91 -35.74 -42.13
N ILE A 9 54.14 -35.22 -42.20
CA ILE A 9 54.46 -33.99 -42.93
C ILE A 9 54.40 -34.29 -44.43
N THR A 10 53.70 -33.44 -45.18
CA THR A 10 53.59 -33.62 -46.63
C THR A 10 54.81 -33.04 -47.34
N LYS A 11 55.15 -33.56 -48.52
CA LYS A 11 56.21 -33.02 -49.37
C LYS A 11 55.89 -31.59 -49.82
N ALA A 12 54.61 -31.29 -50.06
CA ALA A 12 54.17 -29.95 -50.42
C ALA A 12 54.36 -28.96 -49.25
N GLY A 13 54.01 -29.37 -48.03
CA GLY A 13 54.21 -28.62 -46.80
C GLY A 13 55.69 -28.38 -46.50
N LEU A 14 56.52 -29.42 -46.59
CA LEU A 14 57.97 -29.30 -46.42
C LEU A 14 58.58 -28.36 -47.46
N ALA A 15 58.19 -28.48 -48.74
CA ALA A 15 58.67 -27.58 -49.79
C ALA A 15 58.20 -26.13 -49.57
N ALA A 16 57.00 -25.91 -49.04
CA ALA A 16 56.51 -24.59 -48.69
C ALA A 16 57.32 -23.98 -47.54
N ILE A 17 57.65 -24.76 -46.52
CA ILE A 17 58.53 -24.33 -45.41
C ILE A 17 59.93 -23.98 -45.91
N LEU A 18 60.57 -24.86 -46.69
CA LEU A 18 61.91 -24.61 -47.22
C LEU A 18 61.94 -23.37 -48.14
N ARG A 19 60.86 -23.13 -48.89
CA ARG A 19 60.73 -21.91 -49.69
C ARG A 19 60.64 -20.68 -48.80
N ALA A 20 59.84 -20.76 -47.74
CA ALA A 20 59.65 -19.70 -46.77
C ALA A 20 60.99 -19.31 -46.10
N ASP A 21 61.76 -20.32 -45.67
CA ASP A 21 63.11 -20.16 -45.09
C ASP A 21 64.10 -19.48 -46.06
N ASN A 22 64.12 -19.91 -47.33
CA ASN A 22 64.93 -19.26 -48.37
C ASN A 22 64.52 -17.81 -48.67
N THR A 23 63.25 -17.46 -48.41
CA THR A 23 62.73 -16.09 -48.56
C THR A 23 62.87 -15.25 -47.29
N GLY A 24 63.37 -15.83 -46.18
CA GLY A 24 63.49 -15.16 -44.88
C GLY A 24 62.16 -14.94 -44.16
N ILE A 25 61.07 -15.57 -44.61
CA ILE A 25 59.73 -15.45 -44.04
C ILE A 25 59.37 -16.83 -43.50
N ALA A 26 59.18 -16.99 -42.19
CA ALA A 26 58.77 -18.28 -41.63
C ALA A 26 57.36 -18.67 -42.14
N ALA A 27 57.14 -19.97 -42.38
CA ALA A 27 55.86 -20.47 -42.85
C ALA A 27 54.79 -20.33 -41.75
N GLN A 28 53.61 -19.79 -42.09
CA GLN A 28 52.58 -19.48 -41.09
C GLN A 28 51.44 -20.50 -41.13
N ILE A 29 51.18 -21.18 -40.02
CA ILE A 29 49.98 -22.02 -39.89
C ILE A 29 48.82 -21.11 -39.49
N THR A 30 47.72 -21.15 -40.26
CA THR A 30 46.56 -20.25 -40.06
C THR A 30 45.26 -21.00 -39.79
N HIS A 31 45.10 -22.20 -40.35
CA HIS A 31 43.86 -22.97 -40.26
C HIS A 31 44.13 -24.45 -39.96
N ILE A 32 43.18 -25.06 -39.26
CA ILE A 32 43.08 -26.51 -39.08
C ILE A 32 41.87 -26.99 -39.85
N ALA A 33 42.07 -27.95 -40.74
CA ALA A 33 41.01 -28.61 -41.48
C ALA A 33 40.67 -29.95 -40.83
N LEU A 34 39.38 -30.23 -40.67
CA LEU A 34 38.88 -31.48 -40.10
C LEU A 34 38.11 -32.26 -41.15
N GLY A 35 38.21 -33.58 -41.10
CA GLY A 35 37.46 -34.47 -41.97
C GLY A 35 37.03 -35.77 -41.31
N THR A 36 36.21 -36.51 -42.03
CA THR A 36 35.52 -37.72 -41.54
C THR A 36 36.09 -39.01 -42.10
N SER A 37 37.05 -38.96 -43.03
CA SER A 37 37.68 -40.16 -43.59
C SER A 37 38.82 -40.62 -42.69
N GLY A 38 38.93 -41.95 -42.49
CA GLY A 38 40.04 -42.56 -41.77
C GLY A 38 40.85 -43.45 -42.71
N TYR A 39 42.13 -43.15 -42.86
CA TYR A 39 43.08 -43.84 -43.75
C TYR A 39 44.52 -43.70 -43.25
N THR A 40 45.47 -44.41 -43.87
CA THR A 40 46.90 -44.23 -43.57
C THR A 40 47.44 -42.98 -44.29
N PRO A 41 47.84 -41.91 -43.56
CA PRO A 41 48.31 -40.68 -44.17
C PRO A 41 49.56 -40.89 -45.02
N SER A 42 49.66 -40.15 -46.14
CA SER A 42 50.78 -40.21 -47.07
C SER A 42 51.42 -38.84 -47.25
N ALA A 43 52.76 -38.81 -47.34
CA ALA A 43 53.53 -37.59 -47.55
C ALA A 43 53.23 -36.92 -48.92
N ASP A 44 52.64 -37.63 -49.88
CA ASP A 44 52.29 -37.08 -51.20
C ASP A 44 50.92 -36.36 -51.23
N GLN A 45 50.20 -36.34 -50.12
CA GLN A 45 48.89 -35.70 -50.04
C GLN A 45 48.98 -34.18 -50.16
N LYS A 46 48.07 -33.60 -50.95
CA LYS A 46 47.92 -32.15 -51.11
C LYS A 46 46.66 -31.60 -50.45
N SER A 47 45.72 -32.47 -50.11
CA SER A 47 44.46 -32.17 -49.46
C SER A 47 44.00 -33.36 -48.60
N LEU A 48 43.09 -33.09 -47.67
CA LEU A 48 42.35 -34.12 -46.94
C LEU A 48 41.41 -34.88 -47.89
N VAL A 49 41.07 -36.13 -47.53
CA VAL A 49 40.26 -37.01 -48.38
C VAL A 49 38.78 -36.64 -48.29
N ALA A 50 38.27 -36.36 -47.08
CA ALA A 50 36.89 -35.94 -46.84
C ALA A 50 36.86 -34.72 -45.90
N GLN A 51 37.45 -33.61 -46.37
CA GLN A 51 37.42 -32.35 -45.65
C GLN A 51 35.98 -31.89 -45.43
N THR A 52 35.60 -31.73 -44.16
CA THR A 52 34.24 -31.32 -43.77
C THR A 52 34.18 -29.85 -43.38
N ALA A 53 35.20 -29.38 -42.65
CA ALA A 53 35.26 -28.01 -42.15
C ALA A 53 36.71 -27.53 -42.02
N LYS A 54 36.89 -26.19 -42.01
CA LYS A 54 38.15 -25.52 -41.72
C LYS A 54 37.91 -24.51 -40.61
N TYR A 55 38.79 -24.49 -39.62
CA TYR A 55 38.71 -23.62 -38.46
C TYR A 55 39.99 -22.78 -38.35
N PRO A 56 39.88 -21.48 -38.03
CA PRO A 56 41.04 -20.66 -37.77
C PRO A 56 41.73 -21.12 -36.47
N ILE A 57 43.05 -20.93 -36.41
CA ILE A 57 43.81 -21.18 -35.18
C ILE A 57 43.48 -20.08 -34.17
N ALA A 58 43.02 -20.48 -32.99
CA ALA A 58 42.63 -19.60 -31.89
C ALA A 58 43.85 -19.19 -31.05
N GLY A 59 44.84 -20.07 -30.93
CA GLY A 59 46.04 -19.88 -30.13
C GLY A 59 47.15 -20.83 -30.55
N GLY A 60 48.39 -20.51 -30.24
CA GLY A 60 49.43 -21.51 -30.29
C GLY A 60 50.74 -21.00 -29.73
N GLU A 61 51.47 -21.92 -29.11
CA GLU A 61 52.70 -21.66 -28.39
C GLU A 61 53.78 -22.60 -28.92
N ARG A 62 54.98 -22.08 -29.10
CA ARG A 62 56.12 -22.91 -29.45
C ARG A 62 56.73 -23.49 -28.17
N LEU A 63 56.55 -24.79 -27.96
CA LEU A 63 57.09 -25.51 -26.80
C LEU A 63 58.58 -25.85 -26.96
N SER A 64 59.04 -26.07 -28.19
CA SER A 64 60.46 -26.29 -28.50
C SER A 64 60.79 -25.91 -29.95
N SER A 65 62.05 -26.06 -30.38
CA SER A 65 62.45 -25.83 -31.78
C SER A 65 61.68 -26.67 -32.80
N THR A 66 61.13 -27.81 -32.38
CA THR A 66 60.38 -28.76 -33.22
C THR A 66 58.99 -29.08 -32.69
N LEU A 67 58.57 -28.56 -31.54
CA LEU A 67 57.23 -28.80 -30.97
C LEU A 67 56.43 -27.51 -30.93
N LEU A 68 55.27 -27.53 -31.57
CA LEU A 68 54.30 -26.44 -31.57
C LEU A 68 53.02 -26.91 -30.89
N HIS A 69 52.61 -26.24 -29.82
CA HIS A 69 51.27 -26.37 -29.26
C HIS A 69 50.32 -25.50 -30.08
N LEU A 70 49.25 -26.08 -30.62
CA LEU A 70 48.25 -25.39 -31.43
C LEU A 70 46.89 -25.59 -30.81
N THR A 71 46.13 -24.51 -30.67
CA THR A 71 44.74 -24.53 -30.23
C THR A 71 43.82 -23.97 -31.30
N ALA A 72 42.75 -24.68 -31.60
CA ALA A 72 41.69 -24.22 -32.48
C ALA A 72 40.33 -24.49 -31.83
N LEU A 73 39.38 -23.60 -32.08
CA LEU A 73 38.00 -23.78 -31.69
C LEU A 73 37.23 -24.27 -32.91
N ALA A 74 36.73 -25.50 -32.85
CA ALA A 74 35.84 -26.02 -33.88
C ALA A 74 34.41 -25.61 -33.54
N ASP A 75 34.02 -24.43 -34.01
CA ASP A 75 32.70 -23.85 -33.85
C ASP A 75 31.72 -24.30 -34.96
N GLY A 76 30.45 -23.93 -34.82
CA GLY A 76 29.41 -24.18 -35.81
C GLY A 76 28.56 -25.43 -35.57
N ASP A 77 27.55 -25.62 -36.43
CA ASP A 77 26.40 -26.51 -36.22
C ASP A 77 26.59 -27.95 -36.75
N ARG A 78 27.73 -28.24 -37.38
CA ARG A 78 27.97 -29.57 -37.99
C ARG A 78 28.42 -30.59 -36.96
N ALA A 79 27.66 -31.67 -36.82
CA ALA A 79 28.04 -32.82 -36.01
C ALA A 79 28.76 -33.89 -36.84
N PHE A 80 29.98 -34.27 -36.45
CA PHE A 80 30.74 -35.31 -37.14
C PHE A 80 31.87 -35.89 -36.29
N TRP A 81 32.26 -37.11 -36.61
CA TRP A 81 33.45 -37.75 -36.05
C TRP A 81 34.71 -37.27 -36.78
N VAL A 82 35.64 -36.68 -36.04
CA VAL A 82 36.92 -36.23 -36.57
C VAL A 82 37.84 -37.45 -36.70
N ARG A 83 38.20 -37.79 -37.93
CA ARG A 83 39.08 -38.94 -38.25
C ARG A 83 40.33 -38.55 -39.00
N GLU A 84 40.34 -37.36 -39.58
CA GLU A 84 41.50 -36.74 -40.21
C GLU A 84 41.61 -35.27 -39.79
N ILE A 85 42.84 -34.82 -39.59
CA ILE A 85 43.21 -33.43 -39.31
C ILE A 85 44.28 -33.02 -40.31
N GLY A 86 44.08 -31.87 -40.96
CA GLY A 86 45.07 -31.23 -41.80
C GLY A 86 45.46 -29.86 -41.22
N PHE A 87 46.76 -29.60 -41.14
CA PHE A 87 47.28 -28.28 -40.77
C PHE A 87 47.56 -27.49 -42.05
N LEU A 88 46.94 -26.33 -42.20
CA LEU A 88 47.04 -25.50 -43.40
C LEU A 88 47.89 -24.25 -43.15
N LEU A 89 48.79 -24.00 -44.10
CA LEU A 89 49.57 -22.76 -44.15
C LEU A 89 48.72 -21.58 -44.66
N SER A 90 49.23 -20.36 -44.52
CA SER A 90 48.60 -19.12 -45.01
C SER A 90 48.34 -19.10 -46.53
N ASP A 91 49.14 -19.83 -47.30
CA ASP A 91 48.96 -20.02 -48.76
C ASP A 91 47.93 -21.13 -49.09
N GLY A 92 47.36 -21.78 -48.09
CA GLY A 92 46.43 -22.90 -48.24
C GLY A 92 47.12 -24.26 -48.47
N THR A 93 48.46 -24.33 -48.44
CA THR A 93 49.20 -25.58 -48.56
C THR A 93 48.99 -26.45 -47.32
N LEU A 94 48.72 -27.74 -47.54
CA LEU A 94 48.63 -28.73 -46.47
C LEU A 94 50.01 -29.05 -45.92
N LEU A 95 50.32 -28.58 -44.71
CA LEU A 95 51.60 -28.79 -44.05
C LEU A 95 51.76 -30.25 -43.60
N ALA A 96 50.81 -30.71 -42.79
CA ALA A 96 50.85 -32.01 -42.17
C ALA A 96 49.45 -32.57 -42.06
N VAL A 97 49.35 -33.89 -42.12
CA VAL A 97 48.09 -34.62 -42.04
C VAL A 97 48.20 -35.72 -41.01
N TRP A 98 47.21 -35.78 -40.14
CA TRP A 98 46.99 -36.89 -39.24
C TRP A 98 45.68 -37.56 -39.64
N SER A 99 45.67 -38.88 -39.67
CA SER A 99 44.47 -39.67 -39.95
C SER A 99 44.65 -41.05 -39.34
N ASP A 100 43.57 -41.60 -38.79
CA ASP A 100 43.53 -42.96 -38.27
C ASP A 100 42.33 -43.73 -38.83
N SER A 101 42.58 -44.93 -39.34
CA SER A 101 41.55 -45.79 -39.95
C SER A 101 40.69 -46.51 -38.91
N SER A 102 41.18 -46.68 -37.68
CA SER A 102 40.59 -47.50 -36.63
C SER A 102 39.83 -46.67 -35.59
N THR A 103 40.36 -45.51 -35.21
CA THR A 103 39.89 -44.77 -34.03
C THR A 103 39.62 -43.31 -34.40
N PRO A 104 38.38 -42.81 -34.23
CA PRO A 104 38.12 -41.40 -34.37
C PRO A 104 38.77 -40.62 -33.23
N LEU A 105 39.32 -39.46 -33.53
CA LEU A 105 40.06 -38.66 -32.57
C LEU A 105 39.14 -37.96 -31.57
N ALA A 106 38.04 -37.42 -32.07
CA ALA A 106 37.06 -36.71 -31.27
C ALA A 106 35.71 -36.69 -31.98
N TYR A 107 34.64 -36.49 -31.21
CA TYR A 107 33.32 -36.21 -31.73
C TYR A 107 33.02 -34.72 -31.58
N LYS A 108 32.73 -34.04 -32.69
CA LYS A 108 32.20 -32.68 -32.64
C LYS A 108 30.68 -32.74 -32.63
N SER A 109 30.04 -32.16 -31.62
CA SER A 109 28.59 -32.01 -31.57
C SER A 109 28.13 -30.78 -32.37
N ALA A 110 26.83 -30.73 -32.71
CA ALA A 110 26.20 -29.57 -33.32
C ALA A 110 26.04 -28.42 -32.30
N ASP A 111 25.76 -28.75 -31.04
CA ASP A 111 25.39 -27.79 -29.98
C ASP A 111 26.55 -27.46 -29.03
N THR A 112 27.76 -27.94 -29.31
CA THR A 112 28.90 -27.77 -28.41
C THR A 112 30.17 -27.53 -29.20
N ASP A 113 30.85 -26.43 -28.87
CA ASP A 113 32.15 -26.10 -29.43
C ASP A 113 33.21 -27.08 -28.92
N LEU A 114 34.01 -27.61 -29.84
CA LEU A 114 35.10 -28.53 -29.50
C LEU A 114 36.41 -27.75 -29.50
N LEU A 115 37.03 -27.62 -28.33
CA LEU A 115 38.37 -27.07 -28.20
C LEU A 115 39.39 -28.15 -28.53
N LEU A 116 40.15 -27.90 -29.59
CA LEU A 116 41.18 -28.80 -30.11
C LEU A 116 42.55 -28.23 -29.71
N ALA A 117 43.25 -28.90 -28.80
CA ALA A 117 44.59 -28.53 -28.34
C ALA A 117 45.58 -29.67 -28.66
N TYR A 118 46.57 -29.41 -29.51
CA TYR A 118 47.48 -30.44 -30.02
C TYR A 118 48.93 -29.99 -30.07
N ASP A 119 49.83 -30.93 -29.77
CA ASP A 119 51.26 -30.77 -29.94
C ASP A 119 51.67 -31.31 -31.31
N LEU A 120 52.04 -30.42 -32.22
CA LEU A 120 52.59 -30.73 -33.54
C LEU A 120 54.10 -30.89 -33.42
N SER A 121 54.58 -32.14 -33.54
CA SER A 121 56.01 -32.45 -33.64
C SER A 121 56.49 -32.34 -35.09
N LEU A 122 57.32 -31.34 -35.36
CA LEU A 122 58.00 -31.03 -36.61
C LEU A 122 59.43 -31.63 -36.63
N ALA A 123 59.66 -32.78 -35.99
CA ALA A 123 60.99 -33.37 -35.86
C ALA A 123 61.74 -33.61 -37.19
N ALA A 124 61.04 -33.61 -38.33
CA ALA A 124 61.62 -33.74 -39.67
C ALA A 124 61.94 -32.39 -40.37
N LEU A 125 61.76 -31.26 -39.70
CA LEU A 125 61.98 -29.91 -40.25
C LEU A 125 63.09 -29.15 -39.49
N PRO A 126 63.77 -28.20 -40.14
CA PRO A 126 64.72 -27.32 -39.46
C PRO A 126 64.03 -26.53 -38.34
N ALA A 127 64.79 -26.21 -37.29
CA ALA A 127 64.33 -25.33 -36.23
C ALA A 127 63.92 -23.96 -36.80
N ASP A 128 62.95 -23.28 -36.16
CA ASP A 128 62.55 -21.89 -36.48
C ASP A 128 61.79 -21.64 -37.80
N SER A 129 61.52 -22.65 -38.63
CA SER A 129 60.92 -22.42 -39.95
C SER A 129 59.38 -22.17 -39.96
N VAL A 130 58.70 -22.19 -38.80
CA VAL A 130 57.23 -22.10 -38.70
C VAL A 130 56.79 -21.12 -37.61
N THR A 131 55.89 -20.20 -37.96
CA THR A 131 55.26 -19.21 -37.07
C THR A 131 53.75 -19.46 -36.96
N ILE A 132 53.16 -19.11 -35.82
CA ILE A 132 51.73 -19.28 -35.54
C ILE A 132 51.07 -17.90 -35.57
N ILE A 133 49.97 -17.75 -36.31
CA ILE A 133 49.10 -16.57 -36.20
C ILE A 133 47.84 -16.99 -35.46
N SER A 134 47.77 -16.64 -34.18
CA SER A 134 46.58 -16.78 -33.35
C SER A 134 45.72 -15.52 -33.45
N ASN A 135 44.44 -15.68 -33.76
CA ASN A 135 43.51 -14.56 -33.82
C ASN A 135 42.99 -14.26 -32.40
N GLU A 136 43.62 -13.34 -31.67
CA GLU A 136 43.26 -12.96 -30.28
C GLU A 136 41.77 -12.58 -30.12
N ALA A 137 41.11 -12.16 -31.21
CA ALA A 137 39.70 -11.81 -31.24
C ALA A 137 38.73 -12.99 -30.96
N GLY A 138 39.15 -14.25 -31.20
CA GLY A 138 38.26 -15.41 -31.12
C GLY A 138 37.76 -15.70 -29.69
N LEU A 139 38.65 -15.65 -28.69
CA LEU A 139 38.26 -15.86 -27.29
C LEU A 139 37.52 -14.65 -26.72
N SER A 140 37.93 -13.43 -27.07
CA SER A 140 37.27 -12.22 -26.57
C SER A 140 35.84 -12.07 -27.08
N LEU A 141 35.54 -12.48 -28.32
CA LEU A 141 34.16 -12.49 -28.82
C LEU A 141 33.29 -13.57 -28.16
N SER A 142 33.86 -14.75 -27.86
CA SER A 142 33.16 -15.82 -27.15
C SER A 142 32.70 -15.41 -25.74
N LEU A 143 33.53 -14.63 -25.04
CA LEU A 143 33.24 -14.14 -23.68
C LEU A 143 32.37 -12.87 -23.67
N ALA A 144 32.34 -12.11 -24.76
CA ALA A 144 31.56 -10.87 -24.84
C ALA A 144 30.04 -11.11 -24.70
N GLY A 145 29.52 -12.17 -25.30
CA GLY A 145 28.09 -12.53 -25.19
C GLY A 145 27.65 -12.81 -23.74
N PRO A 146 28.30 -13.74 -23.03
CA PRO A 146 28.03 -14.01 -21.62
C PRO A 146 28.18 -12.78 -20.70
N LEU A 147 29.22 -11.95 -20.89
CA LEU A 147 29.40 -10.73 -20.11
C LEU A 147 28.30 -9.70 -20.38
N ALA A 148 27.90 -9.52 -21.65
CA ALA A 148 26.82 -8.60 -22.00
C ALA A 148 25.48 -9.06 -21.39
N ALA A 149 25.19 -10.36 -21.40
CA ALA A 149 24.01 -10.93 -20.75
C ALA A 149 24.03 -10.73 -19.23
N GLN A 150 25.19 -10.88 -18.59
CA GLN A 150 25.35 -10.61 -17.16
C GLN A 150 25.15 -9.13 -16.83
N ALA A 151 25.73 -8.23 -17.62
CA ALA A 151 25.53 -6.78 -17.46
C ALA A 151 24.05 -6.39 -17.62
N GLN A 152 23.37 -6.96 -18.62
CA GLN A 152 21.94 -6.74 -18.84
C GLN A 152 21.11 -7.20 -17.63
N ALA A 153 21.44 -8.34 -17.04
CA ALA A 153 20.76 -8.88 -15.86
C ALA A 153 20.96 -7.99 -14.62
N LEU A 154 22.18 -7.47 -14.42
CA LEU A 154 22.49 -6.55 -13.33
C LEU A 154 21.73 -5.22 -13.48
N ILE A 155 21.72 -4.66 -14.69
CA ILE A 155 20.98 -3.42 -14.99
C ILE A 155 19.47 -3.64 -14.80
N ALA A 156 18.94 -4.78 -15.26
CA ALA A 156 17.54 -5.12 -15.05
C ALA A 156 17.20 -5.25 -13.56
N GLU A 157 18.08 -5.83 -12.74
CA GLU A 157 17.86 -5.92 -11.31
C GLU A 157 17.92 -4.55 -10.62
N GLN A 158 18.86 -3.69 -11.01
CA GLN A 158 18.89 -2.32 -10.50
C GLN A 158 17.63 -1.53 -10.87
N LEU A 159 17.14 -1.66 -12.10
CA LEU A 159 15.90 -1.02 -12.52
C LEU A 159 14.70 -1.52 -11.71
N ARG A 160 14.60 -2.84 -11.48
CA ARG A 160 13.56 -3.43 -10.61
C ARG A 160 13.69 -2.96 -9.16
N GLY A 161 14.91 -2.74 -8.68
CA GLY A 161 15.18 -2.11 -7.38
C GLY A 161 14.59 -0.71 -7.29
N LEU A 162 14.89 0.15 -8.27
CA LEU A 162 14.38 1.52 -8.32
C LEU A 162 12.85 1.58 -8.42
N GLN A 163 12.23 0.72 -9.24
CA GLN A 163 10.76 0.66 -9.34
C GLN A 163 10.10 0.24 -8.02
N ARG A 164 10.69 -0.73 -7.30
CA ARG A 164 10.21 -1.12 -5.97
C ARG A 164 10.35 0.02 -4.96
N GLN A 165 11.45 0.75 -5.00
CA GLN A 165 11.69 1.92 -4.14
C GLN A 165 10.62 3.01 -4.38
N ASP A 166 10.37 3.35 -5.65
CA ASP A 166 9.41 4.38 -6.03
C ASP A 166 7.97 4.01 -5.60
N GLN A 167 7.59 2.73 -5.71
CA GLN A 167 6.32 2.23 -5.18
C GLN A 167 6.20 2.36 -3.66
N LEU A 168 7.28 2.12 -2.92
CA LEU A 168 7.29 2.28 -1.46
C LEU A 168 7.18 3.75 -1.07
N ASP A 169 7.93 4.63 -1.73
CA ASP A 169 7.86 6.07 -1.50
C ASP A 169 6.46 6.62 -1.77
N GLN A 170 5.81 6.13 -2.84
CA GLN A 170 4.43 6.50 -3.15
C GLN A 170 3.44 5.99 -2.09
N GLN A 171 3.63 4.77 -1.57
CA GLN A 171 2.82 4.24 -0.45
C GLN A 171 3.00 5.09 0.82
N ASP A 172 4.23 5.43 1.18
CA ASP A 172 4.54 6.25 2.35
C ASP A 172 3.95 7.66 2.24
N GLN A 173 3.96 8.25 1.04
CA GLN A 173 3.26 9.50 0.78
C GLN A 173 1.75 9.34 0.98
N TRP A 174 1.16 8.26 0.46
CA TRP A 174 -0.27 8.03 0.63
C TRP A 174 -0.67 7.85 2.10
N GLN A 175 0.11 7.09 2.86
CA GLN A 175 -0.12 6.90 4.28
C GLN A 175 0.01 8.20 5.06
N ARG A 176 0.97 9.07 4.71
CA ARG A 176 1.11 10.40 5.32
C ARG A 176 -0.12 11.27 5.05
N VAL A 177 -0.58 11.35 3.80
CA VAL A 177 -1.77 12.14 3.46
C VAL A 177 -3.02 11.58 4.12
N ALA A 178 -3.20 10.25 4.12
CA ALA A 178 -4.31 9.60 4.79
C ALA A 178 -4.28 9.87 6.31
N GLY A 179 -3.10 9.78 6.94
CA GLY A 179 -2.88 10.11 8.34
C GLY A 179 -3.27 11.56 8.65
N GLU A 180 -2.82 12.52 7.85
CA GLU A 180 -3.22 13.92 8.01
C GLU A 180 -4.74 14.13 7.85
N GLN A 181 -5.36 13.47 6.89
CA GLN A 181 -6.81 13.56 6.69
C GLN A 181 -7.57 13.00 7.89
N ILE A 182 -7.15 11.85 8.42
CA ILE A 182 -7.73 11.24 9.63
C ILE A 182 -7.56 12.19 10.81
N SER A 183 -6.38 12.77 11.03
CA SER A 183 -6.16 13.74 12.10
C SER A 183 -7.04 14.98 11.97
N ARG A 184 -7.21 15.52 10.76
CA ARG A 184 -8.14 16.64 10.52
C ARG A 184 -9.59 16.27 10.78
N LEU A 185 -10.01 15.07 10.38
CA LEU A 185 -11.36 14.57 10.64
C LEU A 185 -11.60 14.39 12.14
N LEU A 186 -10.65 13.81 12.87
CA LEU A 186 -10.74 13.64 14.33
C LEU A 186 -10.87 14.98 15.04
N LEU A 187 -10.07 15.98 14.65
CA LEU A 187 -10.19 17.35 15.18
C LEU A 187 -11.58 17.94 14.91
N ARG A 188 -12.07 17.83 13.68
CA ARG A 188 -13.40 18.36 13.32
C ARG A 188 -14.53 17.63 14.05
N MET A 189 -14.43 16.31 14.22
CA MET A 189 -15.39 15.52 14.99
C MET A 189 -15.41 15.96 16.46
N SER A 190 -14.23 16.15 17.07
CA SER A 190 -14.15 16.62 18.46
C SER A 190 -14.79 18.01 18.65
N GLU A 191 -14.65 18.90 17.67
CA GLU A 191 -15.30 20.21 17.70
C GLU A 191 -16.82 20.11 17.56
N VAL A 192 -17.31 19.19 16.72
CA VAL A 192 -18.74 18.92 16.58
C VAL A 192 -19.32 18.32 17.86
N GLU A 193 -18.63 17.36 18.48
CA GLU A 193 -19.03 16.77 19.76
C GLU A 193 -19.11 17.83 20.87
N ALA A 194 -18.10 18.72 20.96
CA ALA A 194 -18.11 19.82 21.92
C ALA A 194 -19.30 20.78 21.70
N ARG A 195 -19.65 21.07 20.45
CA ARG A 195 -20.83 21.89 20.12
C ARG A 195 -22.13 21.18 20.49
N GLN A 196 -22.25 19.88 20.19
CA GLN A 196 -23.43 19.10 20.58
C GLN A 196 -23.63 19.05 22.09
N GLU A 197 -22.54 18.90 22.85
CA GLU A 197 -22.60 18.89 24.31
C GLU A 197 -22.98 20.27 24.87
N ALA A 198 -22.44 21.35 24.29
CA ALA A 198 -22.83 22.72 24.63
C ALA A 198 -24.32 22.99 24.32
N ASP A 199 -24.80 22.60 23.13
CA ASP A 199 -26.20 22.75 22.72
C ASP A 199 -27.12 21.94 23.64
N ARG A 200 -26.76 20.69 23.96
CA ARG A 200 -27.53 19.84 24.88
C ARG A 200 -27.61 20.47 26.26
N ASN A 201 -26.50 20.98 26.79
CA ASN A 201 -26.47 21.66 28.08
C ASN A 201 -27.28 22.96 28.07
N GLY A 202 -27.21 23.73 26.97
CA GLY A 202 -28.01 24.95 26.79
C GLY A 202 -29.51 24.67 26.70
N LEU A 203 -29.91 23.64 25.97
CA LEU A 203 -31.32 23.19 25.92
C LEU A 203 -31.80 22.71 27.29
N ALA A 204 -30.98 21.94 28.01
CA ALA A 204 -31.30 21.51 29.36
C ALA A 204 -31.45 22.70 30.31
N SER A 205 -30.55 23.69 30.26
CA SER A 205 -30.66 24.88 31.10
C SER A 205 -31.87 25.74 30.75
N ALA A 206 -32.19 25.88 29.45
CA ALA A 206 -33.37 26.60 29.00
C ALA A 206 -34.66 25.90 29.43
N ALA A 207 -34.72 24.57 29.33
CA ALA A 207 -35.86 23.78 29.80
C ALA A 207 -36.06 23.93 31.32
N VAL A 208 -34.99 23.85 32.11
CA VAL A 208 -35.04 24.07 33.57
C VAL A 208 -35.47 25.50 33.91
N GLY A 209 -34.95 26.50 33.18
CA GLY A 209 -35.33 27.90 33.34
C GLY A 209 -36.82 28.13 33.05
N ASN A 210 -37.32 27.61 31.93
CA ASN A 210 -38.73 27.67 31.58
C ASN A 210 -39.62 26.95 32.62
N ALA A 211 -39.24 25.75 33.04
CA ALA A 211 -39.98 25.01 34.07
C ALA A 211 -40.03 25.79 35.39
N SER A 212 -38.91 26.40 35.79
CA SER A 212 -38.81 27.22 37.00
C SER A 212 -39.68 28.48 36.91
N ALA A 213 -39.71 29.14 35.74
CA ALA A 213 -40.57 30.30 35.49
C ALA A 213 -42.06 29.93 35.57
N VAL A 214 -42.47 28.81 34.94
CA VAL A 214 -43.85 28.30 35.01
C VAL A 214 -44.24 27.96 36.45
N ILE A 215 -43.36 27.27 37.20
CA ILE A 215 -43.60 26.95 38.62
C ILE A 215 -43.74 28.23 39.44
N ALA A 216 -42.89 29.24 39.21
CA ALA A 216 -42.97 30.52 39.92
C ALA A 216 -44.29 31.25 39.63
N GLU A 217 -44.75 31.24 38.37
CA GLU A 217 -46.04 31.82 37.99
C GLU A 217 -47.21 31.07 38.64
N GLN A 218 -47.17 29.73 38.67
CA GLN A 218 -48.17 28.91 39.35
C GLN A 218 -48.23 29.19 40.86
N LEU A 219 -47.07 29.26 41.52
CA LEU A 219 -47.00 29.58 42.95
C LEU A 219 -47.53 30.98 43.25
N TYR A 220 -47.20 31.96 42.41
CA TYR A 220 -47.72 33.32 42.57
C TYR A 220 -49.24 33.38 42.34
N GLY A 221 -49.76 32.60 41.38
CA GLY A 221 -51.20 32.42 41.17
C GLY A 221 -51.91 31.82 42.40
N LEU A 222 -51.33 30.77 42.98
CA LEU A 222 -51.84 30.14 44.20
C LEU A 222 -51.85 31.11 45.38
N GLN A 223 -50.74 31.82 45.62
CA GLN A 223 -50.67 32.84 46.68
C GLN A 223 -51.71 33.94 46.51
N ARG A 224 -51.93 34.40 45.27
CA ARG A 224 -52.96 35.38 44.97
C ARG A 224 -54.37 34.83 45.25
N GLN A 225 -54.61 33.55 44.92
CA GLN A 225 -55.89 32.90 45.19
C GLN A 225 -56.14 32.75 46.69
N ASP A 226 -55.13 32.33 47.47
CA ASP A 226 -55.22 32.25 48.92
C ASP A 226 -55.57 33.62 49.54
N GLN A 227 -54.93 34.71 49.06
CA GLN A 227 -55.25 36.07 49.50
C GLN A 227 -56.69 36.48 49.18
N LEU A 228 -57.19 36.12 48.00
CA LEU A 228 -58.58 36.40 47.63
C LEU A 228 -59.56 35.60 48.49
N ASP A 229 -59.25 34.34 48.80
CA ASP A 229 -60.07 33.49 49.66
C ASP A 229 -60.09 34.00 51.10
N GLU A 230 -58.96 34.49 51.62
CA GLU A 230 -58.89 35.15 52.93
C GLU A 230 -59.75 36.43 52.98
N LEU A 231 -59.67 37.28 51.94
CA LEU A 231 -60.49 38.49 51.82
C LEU A 231 -61.98 38.16 51.68
N ALA A 232 -62.34 37.14 50.90
CA ALA A 232 -63.71 36.66 50.78
C ALA A 232 -64.19 36.08 52.13
N GLY A 233 -63.32 35.40 52.87
CA GLY A 233 -63.59 34.90 54.22
C GLY A 233 -63.80 36.01 55.26
N SER A 234 -63.01 37.08 55.21
CA SER A 234 -63.18 38.24 56.09
C SER A 234 -64.46 39.02 55.76
N SER A 235 -64.76 39.23 54.48
CA SER A 235 -66.00 39.87 54.02
C SER A 235 -67.24 39.06 54.42
N ARG A 236 -67.23 37.73 54.25
CA ARG A 236 -68.32 36.85 54.73
C ARG A 236 -68.54 36.96 56.24
N ARG A 237 -67.46 36.98 57.04
CA ARG A 237 -67.55 37.18 58.50
C ARG A 237 -68.11 38.56 58.84
N ALA A 238 -67.67 39.62 58.17
CA ALA A 238 -68.20 40.96 58.36
C ALA A 238 -69.69 41.06 58.00
N GLY A 239 -70.10 40.45 56.88
CA GLY A 239 -71.50 40.35 56.47
C GLY A 239 -72.35 39.63 57.52
N ALA A 240 -71.90 38.48 58.02
CA ALA A 240 -72.62 37.74 59.07
C ALA A 240 -72.76 38.56 60.37
N VAL A 241 -71.75 39.36 60.74
CA VAL A 241 -71.81 40.26 61.89
C VAL A 241 -72.81 41.39 61.65
N LEU A 242 -72.82 41.99 60.45
CA LEU A 242 -73.79 43.02 60.06
C LEU A 242 -75.22 42.47 60.07
N ASP A 243 -75.45 41.28 59.52
CA ASP A 243 -76.75 40.61 59.53
C ASP A 243 -77.21 40.32 60.97
N ASN A 244 -76.31 39.85 61.83
CA ASN A 244 -76.62 39.65 63.25
C ASN A 244 -77.01 40.97 63.94
N HIS A 245 -76.25 42.04 63.70
CA HIS A 245 -76.58 43.36 64.22
C HIS A 245 -77.92 43.88 63.69
N ALA A 246 -78.20 43.71 62.41
CA ALA A 246 -79.47 44.09 61.81
C ALA A 246 -80.64 43.31 62.42
N GLN A 247 -80.50 41.99 62.61
CA GLN A 247 -81.51 41.17 63.30
C GLN A 247 -81.73 41.62 64.74
N ARG A 248 -80.66 41.96 65.47
CA ARG A 248 -80.75 42.46 66.85
C ARG A 248 -81.42 43.83 66.91
N LEU A 249 -81.14 44.73 65.95
CA LEU A 249 -81.80 46.04 65.85
C LEU A 249 -83.29 45.88 65.54
N LEU A 250 -83.66 45.06 64.55
CA LEU A 250 -85.07 44.78 64.24
C LEU A 250 -85.81 44.16 65.42
N ALA A 251 -85.17 43.26 66.18
CA ALA A 251 -85.76 42.70 67.39
C ALA A 251 -85.93 43.75 68.50
N ALA A 252 -85.01 44.71 68.62
CA ALA A 252 -85.12 45.82 69.56
C ALA A 252 -86.22 46.81 69.15
N GLU A 253 -86.34 47.16 67.87
CA GLU A 253 -87.43 48.00 67.34
C GLU A 253 -88.79 47.37 67.61
N ARG A 254 -88.97 46.06 67.33
CA ARG A 254 -90.23 45.35 67.64
C ARG A 254 -90.57 45.36 69.12
N ARG A 255 -89.57 45.24 70.01
CA ARG A 255 -89.80 45.35 71.47
C ARG A 255 -90.22 46.76 71.84
N GLN A 256 -89.59 47.78 71.28
CA GLN A 256 -89.94 49.17 71.53
C GLN A 256 -91.35 49.50 71.02
N ASP A 257 -91.75 48.99 69.85
CA ASP A 257 -93.12 49.16 69.34
C ASP A 257 -94.13 48.45 70.24
N ALA A 258 -93.85 47.23 70.68
CA ALA A 258 -94.71 46.51 71.62
C ALA A 258 -94.82 47.22 72.98
N ASP A 259 -93.70 47.73 73.52
CA ASP A 259 -93.69 48.53 74.76
C ASP A 259 -94.48 49.82 74.57
N ARG A 260 -94.36 50.48 73.41
CA ARG A 260 -95.12 51.69 73.07
C ARG A 260 -96.61 51.42 72.98
N GLU A 261 -97.02 50.35 72.29
CA GLU A 261 -98.43 49.93 72.23
C GLU A 261 -98.96 49.58 73.63
N GLY A 262 -98.16 48.88 74.44
CA GLY A 262 -98.48 48.57 75.83
C GLY A 262 -98.69 49.83 76.68
N LEU A 263 -97.81 50.82 76.56
CA LEU A 263 -97.94 52.12 77.24
C LEU A 263 -99.19 52.87 76.78
N VAL A 264 -99.47 52.93 75.48
CA VAL A 264 -100.69 53.54 74.94
C VAL A 264 -101.93 52.84 75.50
N SER A 265 -101.96 51.51 75.50
CA SER A 265 -103.06 50.73 76.08
C SER A 265 -103.24 51.00 77.57
N ALA A 266 -102.15 51.08 78.34
CA ALA A 266 -102.20 51.39 79.77
C ALA A 266 -102.74 52.81 80.03
N VAL A 267 -102.32 53.79 79.24
CA VAL A 267 -102.84 55.17 79.31
C VAL A 267 -104.33 55.20 78.99
N VAL A 268 -104.78 54.48 77.94
CA VAL A 268 -106.21 54.38 77.58
C VAL A 268 -107.02 53.72 78.69
N CYS A 269 -106.54 52.62 79.27
CA CYS A 269 -107.21 51.96 80.39
C CYS A 269 -107.31 52.88 81.62
N ASN A 270 -106.23 53.60 81.94
CA ASN A 270 -106.23 54.52 83.08
C ASN A 270 -107.17 55.71 82.85
N ALA A 271 -107.19 56.26 81.63
CA ALA A 271 -108.16 57.29 81.25
C ALA A 271 -109.61 56.78 81.35
N ALA A 272 -109.89 55.56 80.87
CA ALA A 272 -111.20 54.93 81.00
C ALA A 272 -111.59 54.69 82.46
N ALA A 273 -110.65 54.26 83.31
CA ALA A 273 -110.87 54.07 84.74
C ALA A 273 -111.15 55.40 85.46
N LEU A 274 -110.41 56.46 85.13
CA LEU A 274 -110.67 57.82 85.66
C LEU A 274 -112.05 58.32 85.25
N ILE A 275 -112.43 58.16 83.97
CA ILE A 275 -113.77 58.52 83.48
C ILE A 275 -114.83 57.71 84.23
N ALA A 276 -114.68 56.40 84.37
CA ALA A 276 -115.62 55.56 85.11
C ALA A 276 -115.74 55.97 86.58
N LEU A 277 -114.62 56.30 87.24
CA LEU A 277 -114.61 56.83 88.60
C LEU A 277 -115.34 58.18 88.68
N GLN A 278 -115.12 59.08 87.71
CA GLN A 278 -115.84 60.36 87.61
C GLN A 278 -117.34 60.15 87.41
N THR A 279 -117.76 59.21 86.56
CA THR A 279 -119.17 58.83 86.36
C THR A 279 -119.79 58.28 87.66
N LEU A 280 -119.07 57.44 88.38
CA LEU A 280 -119.54 56.85 89.64
C LEU A 280 -119.65 57.91 90.75
N VAL A 281 -118.68 58.83 90.83
CA VAL A 281 -118.73 59.99 91.74
C VAL A 281 -119.87 60.92 91.37
N THR A 282 -120.10 61.21 90.08
CA THR A 282 -121.25 62.04 89.64
C THR A 282 -122.57 61.38 89.97
N GLN A 283 -122.74 60.06 89.75
CA GLN A 283 -123.94 59.33 90.18
C GLN A 283 -124.17 59.38 91.70
N ASN A 284 -123.10 59.36 92.51
CA ASN A 284 -123.21 59.45 93.97
C ASN A 284 -123.42 60.87 94.50
N THR A 285 -123.05 61.91 93.74
CA THR A 285 -123.18 63.32 94.17
C THR A 285 -124.39 64.03 93.55
N PHE A 286 -124.83 63.61 92.37
CA PHE A 286 -126.00 64.12 91.66
C PHE A 286 -126.79 62.92 91.15
N GLY A 287 -127.79 62.48 91.91
CA GLY A 287 -128.54 61.25 91.61
C GLY A 287 -129.28 61.28 90.26
N ALA A 288 -129.30 60.09 89.64
CA ALA A 288 -129.87 59.67 88.34
C ALA A 288 -128.86 59.62 87.18
#